data_AF-A0A816CEX4-F1
#
_entry.id   AF-A0A816CEX4-F1
#
_cell.length_a   1.000
_cell.length_b   1.000
_cell.length_c   1.000
_cell.angle_alpha   90.00
_cell.angle_beta   90.00
_cell.angle_gamma   90.00
#
_symmetry.space_group_name_H-M   'P 1'
#
loop_
_entity.id
_entity.type
_entity.pdbx_description
1 polymer ?
#
loop_
_entity_poly.entity_id
_entity_poly.type
_entity_poly.pdbx_seq_one_letter_code
_entity_poly.pdbx_strand_id
1 'polypeptide(L)'
;GINISDSLTTTNTRSMLSSTKSNYSKLKNMSKADLASLARKKKKQADNGKRTSFKEARESLGLYLESVCYFIQCASDETKLDQRSSLLQTTLTMLQQLAQNHKKMFHLSNPTQLTDLYSLQQKFLLINYWLQSLIYYLQFNSNMPTIDRHATQVTEYFNQLKNPSSAASLTRTTNSNNQQQSTPINDNNPISPLSTTSQTSSSDLSTTSGNNSTEQHRYMYDFSKFMLNSYYSTSYWNKAESLMREKPLKEFTEQLLKQNQNRRLSRDDTTLDFILYIFDAIELLRLSVA
;
A
#
# COMPACT_ATOMS: atom_id res chain seq x y z
N GLY A 1 -53.51 -20.04 0.70
CA GLY A 1 -52.22 -19.71 0.09
C GLY A 1 -51.53 -18.70 0.97
N ILE A 2 -50.41 -19.09 1.60
CA ILE A 2 -49.62 -18.19 2.43
C ILE A 2 -48.37 -17.83 1.62
N ASN A 3 -48.20 -16.54 1.38
CA ASN A 3 -47.11 -15.96 0.61
C ASN A 3 -45.86 -15.89 1.50
N ILE A 4 -44.85 -16.74 1.25
CA ILE A 4 -43.66 -16.92 2.11
C ILE A 4 -42.45 -16.11 1.59
N SER A 5 -42.59 -15.30 0.54
CA SER A 5 -41.45 -14.68 -0.14
C SER A 5 -40.86 -13.40 0.48
N ASP A 6 -41.47 -12.79 1.51
CA ASP A 6 -41.06 -11.45 1.99
C ASP A 6 -40.33 -11.41 3.35
N SER A 7 -40.13 -12.53 4.06
CA SER A 7 -39.53 -12.51 5.42
C SER A 7 -38.05 -12.90 5.51
N LEU A 8 -37.46 -13.45 4.44
CA LEU A 8 -36.06 -13.95 4.45
C LEU A 8 -35.00 -12.90 4.05
N THR A 9 -35.38 -11.83 3.37
CA THR A 9 -34.44 -10.77 2.93
C THR A 9 -34.22 -9.68 3.97
N THR A 10 -35.20 -9.42 4.84
CA THR A 10 -35.17 -8.33 5.84
C THR A 10 -34.43 -8.71 7.13
N THR A 11 -34.39 -9.99 7.49
CA THR A 11 -33.75 -10.46 8.72
C THR A 11 -32.22 -10.50 8.61
N ASN A 12 -31.68 -10.81 7.43
CA ASN A 12 -30.23 -10.82 7.19
C ASN A 12 -29.64 -9.40 7.10
N THR A 13 -30.33 -8.45 6.47
CA THR A 13 -29.83 -7.07 6.35
C THR A 13 -29.75 -6.36 7.70
N ARG A 14 -30.71 -6.60 8.61
CA ARG A 14 -30.73 -5.96 9.95
C ARG A 14 -29.63 -6.50 10.87
N SER A 15 -29.27 -7.78 10.74
CA SER A 15 -28.13 -8.39 11.44
C SER A 15 -26.78 -7.84 10.95
N MET A 16 -26.63 -7.68 9.63
CA MET A 16 -25.40 -7.20 8.97
C MET A 16 -25.13 -5.71 9.26
N LEU A 17 -26.15 -4.85 9.30
CA LEU A 17 -26.00 -3.43 9.70
C LEU A 17 -25.50 -3.26 11.15
N SER A 18 -25.70 -4.25 12.01
CA SER A 18 -25.19 -4.26 13.39
C SER A 18 -23.71 -4.65 13.47
N SER A 19 -23.22 -5.50 12.56
CA SER A 19 -21.81 -5.95 12.52
C SER A 19 -20.89 -4.82 12.02
N THR A 20 -21.28 -4.05 11.01
CA THR A 20 -20.46 -2.93 10.50
C THR A 20 -20.26 -1.82 11.53
N LYS A 21 -21.30 -1.45 12.30
CA LYS A 21 -21.18 -0.48 13.41
C LYS A 21 -20.37 -1.02 14.60
N SER A 22 -20.50 -2.31 14.89
CA SER A 22 -19.72 -3.00 15.94
C SER A 22 -18.23 -3.13 15.57
N ASN A 23 -17.94 -3.42 14.30
CA ASN A 23 -16.57 -3.47 13.78
C ASN A 23 -15.94 -2.08 13.75
N TYR A 24 -16.69 -1.02 13.42
CA TYR A 24 -16.21 0.36 13.46
C TYR A 24 -15.74 0.78 14.85
N SER A 25 -16.59 0.63 15.88
CA SER A 25 -16.24 1.01 17.24
C SER A 25 -15.08 0.19 17.78
N LYS A 26 -14.98 -1.08 17.37
CA LYS A 26 -13.87 -1.95 17.73
C LYS A 26 -12.56 -1.53 17.07
N LEU A 27 -12.53 -1.38 15.74
CA LEU A 27 -11.31 -1.00 15.02
C LEU A 27 -10.80 0.39 15.42
N LYS A 28 -11.70 1.37 15.55
CA LYS A 28 -11.36 2.75 15.90
C LYS A 28 -10.64 2.87 17.25
N ASN A 29 -10.95 1.97 18.19
CA ASN A 29 -10.44 2.02 19.56
C ASN A 29 -9.29 1.04 19.82
N MET A 30 -8.87 0.24 18.83
CA MET A 30 -7.78 -0.72 19.00
C MET A 30 -6.43 -0.01 18.98
N SER A 31 -5.52 -0.43 19.87
CA SER A 31 -4.15 0.03 19.80
C SER A 31 -3.44 -0.54 18.56
N LYS A 32 -2.39 0.14 18.08
CA LYS A 32 -1.52 -0.37 17.03
C LYS A 32 -0.97 -1.77 17.33
N ALA A 33 -0.66 -2.06 18.60
CA ALA A 33 -0.17 -3.38 19.02
C ALA A 33 -1.25 -4.46 18.87
N ASP A 34 -2.50 -4.14 19.23
CA ASP A 34 -3.64 -5.05 19.09
C ASP A 34 -3.96 -5.29 17.62
N LEU A 35 -3.95 -4.25 16.79
CA LEU A 35 -4.14 -4.35 15.34
C LEU A 35 -3.06 -5.24 14.72
N ALA A 36 -1.79 -5.06 15.09
CA ALA A 36 -0.69 -5.86 14.56
C ALA A 36 -0.77 -7.33 15.03
N SER A 37 -1.18 -7.55 16.29
CA SER A 37 -1.44 -8.88 16.83
C SER A 37 -2.57 -9.59 16.08
N LEU A 38 -3.67 -8.88 15.84
CA LEU A 38 -4.82 -9.39 15.10
C LEU A 38 -4.46 -9.68 13.64
N ALA A 39 -3.71 -8.79 12.97
CA ALA A 39 -3.21 -8.98 11.63
C ALA A 39 -2.40 -10.28 11.51
N ARG A 40 -1.43 -10.49 12.42
CA ARG A 40 -0.61 -11.71 12.46
C ARG A 40 -1.43 -12.95 12.76
N LYS A 41 -2.39 -12.87 13.68
CA LYS A 41 -3.30 -13.97 14.01
C LYS A 41 -4.11 -14.40 12.78
N LYS A 42 -4.70 -13.44 12.07
CA LYS A 42 -5.48 -13.69 10.85
C LYS A 42 -4.62 -14.29 9.73
N LYS A 43 -3.42 -13.75 9.50
CA LYS A 43 -2.45 -14.32 8.56
C LYS A 43 -2.11 -15.76 8.91
N LYS A 44 -1.78 -16.04 10.17
CA LYS A 44 -1.42 -17.39 10.64
C LYS A 44 -2.59 -18.38 10.46
N GLN A 45 -3.82 -17.94 10.72
CA GLN A 45 -5.01 -18.76 10.46
C GLN A 45 -5.17 -19.07 8.97
N ALA A 46 -4.93 -18.08 8.09
CA ALA A 46 -4.97 -18.27 6.65
C ALA A 46 -3.85 -19.17 6.11
N ASP A 47 -2.63 -19.04 6.66
CA ASP A 47 -1.46 -19.88 6.33
C ASP A 47 -1.71 -21.35 6.72
N ASN A 48 -2.34 -21.59 7.88
CA ASN A 48 -2.56 -22.93 8.44
C ASN A 48 -3.87 -23.60 8.00
N GLY A 49 -4.70 -22.92 7.19
CA GLY A 49 -5.95 -23.48 6.69
C GLY A 49 -5.69 -24.72 5.81
N LYS A 50 -6.47 -25.79 6.02
CA LYS A 50 -6.28 -27.06 5.29
C LYS A 50 -6.57 -26.96 3.78
N ARG A 51 -7.33 -25.93 3.34
CA ARG A 51 -7.63 -25.60 1.92
C ARG A 51 -8.06 -26.82 1.08
N THR A 52 -8.74 -27.79 1.69
CA THR A 52 -9.18 -29.03 1.01
C THR A 52 -10.53 -28.86 0.33
N SER A 53 -11.27 -27.79 0.65
CA SER A 53 -12.55 -27.45 0.03
C SER A 53 -12.59 -26.02 -0.48
N PHE A 54 -13.48 -25.75 -1.44
CA PHE A 54 -13.74 -24.41 -1.94
C PHE A 54 -14.10 -23.42 -0.82
N LYS A 55 -14.92 -23.86 0.15
CA LYS A 55 -15.29 -23.09 1.34
C LYS A 55 -14.07 -22.71 2.18
N GLU A 56 -13.16 -23.64 2.42
CA GLU A 56 -11.94 -23.39 3.20
C GLU A 56 -10.96 -22.47 2.48
N ALA A 57 -10.83 -22.62 1.17
CA ALA A 57 -10.00 -21.74 0.34
C ALA A 57 -10.56 -20.31 0.32
N ARG A 58 -11.89 -20.15 0.18
CA ARG A 58 -12.59 -18.86 0.31
C ARG A 58 -12.40 -18.22 1.68
N GLU A 59 -12.53 -19.00 2.76
CA GLU A 59 -12.32 -18.49 4.12
C GLU A 59 -10.86 -18.06 4.34
N SER A 60 -9.91 -18.86 3.87
CA SER A 60 -8.48 -18.53 3.93
C SER A 60 -8.17 -17.23 3.18
N LEU A 61 -8.81 -17.01 2.03
CA LEU A 61 -8.69 -15.79 1.25
C LEU A 61 -9.23 -14.57 2.03
N GLY A 62 -10.41 -14.71 2.63
CA GLY A 62 -10.99 -13.69 3.50
C GLY A 62 -10.07 -13.34 4.67
N LEU A 63 -9.51 -14.34 5.36
CA LEU A 63 -8.60 -14.13 6.49
C LEU A 63 -7.31 -13.41 6.07
N TYR A 64 -6.74 -13.69 4.89
CA TYR A 64 -5.61 -12.93 4.38
C TYR A 64 -5.98 -11.48 4.09
N LEU A 65 -7.12 -11.23 3.44
CA LEU A 65 -7.56 -9.86 3.14
C LEU A 65 -7.83 -9.06 4.43
N GLU A 66 -8.41 -9.68 5.45
CA GLU A 66 -8.56 -9.04 6.77
C GLU A 66 -7.21 -8.70 7.39
N SER A 67 -6.25 -9.63 7.31
CA SER A 67 -4.88 -9.39 7.80
C SER A 67 -4.25 -8.18 7.11
N VAL A 68 -4.39 -8.06 5.79
CA VAL A 68 -3.93 -6.89 5.02
C VAL A 68 -4.59 -5.61 5.54
N CYS A 69 -5.90 -5.60 5.74
CA CYS A 69 -6.62 -4.43 6.26
C CYS A 69 -6.07 -3.97 7.61
N TYR A 70 -5.84 -4.91 8.55
CA TYR A 70 -5.26 -4.56 9.85
C TYR A 70 -3.83 -4.02 9.73
N PHE A 71 -2.99 -4.56 8.84
CA PHE A 71 -1.64 -4.02 8.62
C PHE A 71 -1.67 -2.61 7.98
N ILE A 72 -2.61 -2.34 7.07
CA ILE A 72 -2.79 -0.99 6.52
C ILE A 72 -3.21 -0.02 7.62
N GLN A 73 -4.16 -0.39 8.49
CA GLN A 73 -4.54 0.46 9.62
C GLN A 73 -3.35 0.70 10.57
N CYS A 74 -2.58 -0.34 10.90
CA CYS A 74 -1.34 -0.19 11.68
C CYS A 74 -0.37 0.81 11.06
N ALA A 75 -0.24 0.82 9.73
CA ALA A 75 0.62 1.77 9.03
C ALA A 75 0.05 3.18 9.04
N SER A 76 -1.28 3.33 8.94
CA SER A 76 -1.96 4.62 9.10
C SER A 76 -1.70 5.24 10.46
N ASP A 77 -1.72 4.43 11.52
CA ASP A 77 -1.49 4.86 12.91
C ASP A 77 0.00 5.03 13.24
N GLU A 78 0.91 4.61 12.36
CA GLU A 78 2.36 4.76 12.55
C GLU A 78 2.79 6.21 12.31
N THR A 79 3.51 6.80 13.27
CA THR A 79 3.99 8.18 13.16
C THR A 79 5.37 8.28 12.50
N LYS A 80 6.15 7.20 12.54
CA LYS A 80 7.49 7.13 11.93
C LYS A 80 7.40 6.78 10.44
N LEU A 81 7.84 7.69 9.58
CA LEU A 81 7.69 7.57 8.12
C LEU A 81 8.37 6.33 7.52
N ASP A 82 9.55 5.98 8.01
CA ASP A 82 10.34 4.80 7.61
C ASP A 82 9.62 3.50 7.98
N GLN A 83 9.10 3.42 9.22
CA GLN A 83 8.35 2.27 9.71
C GLN A 83 7.03 2.12 8.96
N ARG A 84 6.31 3.22 8.72
CA ARG A 84 5.08 3.25 7.92
C ARG A 84 5.33 2.74 6.51
N SER A 85 6.35 3.28 5.85
CA SER A 85 6.72 2.90 4.48
C SER A 85 7.10 1.42 4.38
N SER A 86 7.91 0.93 5.33
CA SER A 86 8.31 -0.47 5.42
C SER A 86 7.11 -1.41 5.63
N LEU A 87 6.18 -1.04 6.51
CA LEU A 87 4.98 -1.83 6.77
C LEU A 87 4.05 -1.86 5.55
N LEU A 88 3.83 -0.72 4.90
CA LEU A 88 3.05 -0.64 3.66
C LEU A 88 3.69 -1.48 2.54
N GLN A 89 5.01 -1.42 2.38
CA GLN A 89 5.72 -2.20 1.37
C GLN A 89 5.64 -3.71 1.64
N THR A 90 5.81 -4.13 2.88
CA THR A 90 5.68 -5.55 3.28
C THR A 90 4.26 -6.05 3.04
N THR A 91 3.27 -5.21 3.37
CA THR A 91 1.85 -5.52 3.17
C THR A 91 1.50 -5.63 1.68
N LEU A 92 2.06 -4.74 0.84
CA LEU A 92 1.91 -4.78 -0.61
C LEU A 92 2.50 -6.06 -1.20
N THR A 93 3.72 -6.42 -0.80
CA THR A 93 4.36 -7.67 -1.24
C THR A 93 3.51 -8.89 -0.88
N MET A 94 2.97 -8.93 0.34
CA MET A 94 2.06 -10.00 0.77
C MET A 94 0.81 -10.07 -0.11
N LEU A 95 0.19 -8.93 -0.43
CA LEU A 95 -1.01 -8.84 -1.26
C LEU A 95 -0.74 -9.26 -2.72
N GLN A 96 0.43 -8.92 -3.26
CA GLN A 96 0.87 -9.31 -4.60
C GLN A 96 1.21 -10.79 -4.70
N GLN A 97 1.86 -11.37 -3.69
CA GLN A 97 2.10 -12.81 -3.61
C GLN A 97 0.78 -13.59 -3.53
N LEU A 98 -0.18 -13.09 -2.76
CA LEU A 98 -1.53 -13.67 -2.71
C LEU A 98 -2.20 -13.62 -4.10
N ALA A 99 -2.10 -12.48 -4.80
CA ALA A 99 -2.62 -12.34 -6.16
C ALA A 99 -1.94 -13.27 -7.18
N GLN A 100 -0.70 -13.69 -6.97
CA GLN A 100 -0.05 -14.69 -7.85
C GLN A 100 -0.47 -16.12 -7.50
N ASN A 101 -0.68 -16.40 -6.21
CA ASN A 101 -0.92 -17.75 -5.72
C ASN A 101 -2.41 -18.13 -5.66
N HIS A 102 -3.35 -17.17 -5.72
CA HIS A 102 -4.77 -17.46 -5.59
C HIS A 102 -5.28 -18.44 -6.67
N LYS A 103 -4.72 -18.41 -7.89
CA LYS A 103 -5.07 -19.38 -8.95
C LYS A 103 -4.69 -20.82 -8.59
N LYS A 104 -3.62 -21.02 -7.82
CA LYS A 104 -3.18 -22.34 -7.33
C LYS A 104 -3.98 -22.80 -6.11
N MET A 105 -4.68 -21.90 -5.42
CA MET A 105 -5.48 -22.24 -4.23
C MET A 105 -6.75 -23.03 -4.58
N PHE A 106 -7.11 -23.13 -5.87
CA PHE A 106 -8.31 -23.81 -6.31
C PHE A 106 -7.96 -24.79 -7.45
N HIS A 107 -7.61 -26.03 -7.08
CA HIS A 107 -7.58 -27.15 -8.02
C HIS A 107 -8.95 -27.83 -8.00
N LEU A 108 -9.82 -27.49 -8.95
CA LEU A 108 -11.18 -28.05 -9.04
C LEU A 108 -11.39 -28.69 -10.42
N SER A 109 -11.94 -29.90 -10.43
CA SER A 109 -12.17 -30.72 -11.63
C SER A 109 -13.64 -30.73 -12.09
N ASN A 110 -14.51 -29.88 -11.51
CA ASN A 110 -15.94 -29.84 -11.81
C ASN A 110 -16.37 -28.52 -12.50
N PRO A 111 -17.07 -28.57 -13.66
CA PRO A 111 -17.52 -27.39 -14.41
C PRO A 111 -18.46 -26.43 -13.67
N THR A 112 -19.31 -26.90 -12.76
CA THR A 112 -20.18 -25.99 -11.98
C THR A 112 -19.32 -25.13 -11.04
N GLN A 113 -18.34 -25.75 -10.40
CA GLN A 113 -17.39 -25.06 -9.51
C GLN A 113 -16.44 -24.12 -10.27
N LEU A 114 -16.22 -24.33 -11.58
CA LEU A 114 -15.39 -23.43 -12.40
C LEU A 114 -16.03 -22.05 -12.57
N THR A 115 -17.36 -21.96 -12.68
CA THR A 115 -18.08 -20.68 -12.79
C THR A 115 -18.06 -19.93 -11.45
N ASP A 116 -18.31 -20.63 -10.35
CA ASP A 116 -18.25 -20.04 -9.00
C ASP A 116 -16.84 -19.63 -8.62
N LEU A 117 -15.85 -20.43 -9.03
CA LEU A 117 -14.44 -20.12 -8.88
C LEU A 117 -14.09 -18.84 -9.64
N TYR A 118 -14.51 -18.71 -10.89
CA TYR A 118 -14.28 -17.49 -11.67
C TYR A 118 -14.92 -16.27 -10.99
N SER A 119 -16.18 -16.38 -10.55
CA SER A 119 -16.86 -15.31 -9.80
C SER A 119 -16.11 -14.92 -8.52
N LEU A 120 -15.66 -15.90 -7.73
CA LEU A 120 -14.88 -15.67 -6.51
C LEU A 120 -13.53 -15.01 -6.82
N GLN A 121 -12.84 -15.44 -7.87
CA GLN A 121 -11.57 -14.85 -8.32
C GLN A 121 -11.75 -13.39 -8.70
N GLN A 122 -12.84 -13.05 -9.40
CA GLN A 122 -13.14 -11.66 -9.76
C GLN A 122 -13.44 -10.79 -8.54
N LYS A 123 -14.22 -11.30 -7.57
CA LYS A 123 -14.50 -10.58 -6.31
C LYS A 123 -13.23 -10.34 -5.50
N PHE A 124 -12.37 -11.35 -5.41
CA PHE A 124 -11.06 -11.23 -4.78
C PHE A 124 -10.19 -10.20 -5.49
N LEU A 125 -10.12 -10.25 -6.82
CA LEU A 125 -9.28 -9.36 -7.63
C LEU A 125 -9.72 -7.91 -7.48
N LEU A 126 -11.04 -7.66 -7.41
CA LEU A 126 -11.60 -6.34 -7.12
C LEU A 126 -11.10 -5.80 -5.77
N ILE A 127 -11.26 -6.56 -4.69
CA ILE A 127 -10.78 -6.17 -3.35
C ILE A 127 -9.26 -5.97 -3.34
N ASN A 128 -8.53 -6.86 -4.02
CA ASN A 128 -7.08 -6.78 -4.14
C ASN A 128 -6.65 -5.48 -4.83
N TYR A 129 -7.31 -5.08 -5.91
CA TYR A 129 -7.01 -3.82 -6.60
C TYR A 129 -7.33 -2.58 -5.76
N TRP A 130 -8.46 -2.57 -5.04
CA TRP A 130 -8.74 -1.49 -4.09
C TRP A 130 -7.66 -1.35 -3.01
N LEU A 131 -7.23 -2.47 -2.41
CA LEU A 131 -6.19 -2.47 -1.39
C LEU A 131 -4.81 -2.06 -1.94
N GLN A 132 -4.43 -2.52 -3.13
CA GLN A 132 -3.19 -2.06 -3.78
C GLN A 132 -3.26 -0.56 -4.07
N SER A 133 -4.38 -0.07 -4.60
CA SER A 133 -4.60 1.35 -4.86
C SER A 133 -4.42 2.20 -3.59
N LEU A 134 -5.00 1.75 -2.47
CA LEU A 134 -4.89 2.43 -1.18
C LEU A 134 -3.44 2.43 -0.67
N ILE A 135 -2.74 1.29 -0.72
CA ILE A 135 -1.35 1.21 -0.23
C ILE A 135 -0.45 2.18 -1.00
N TYR A 136 -0.53 2.20 -2.33
CA TYR A 136 0.24 3.13 -3.15
C TYR A 136 -0.15 4.59 -2.87
N TYR A 137 -1.44 4.88 -2.66
CA TYR A 137 -1.91 6.22 -2.28
C TYR A 137 -1.31 6.67 -0.94
N LEU A 138 -1.29 5.79 0.07
CA LEU A 138 -0.71 6.11 1.38
C LEU A 138 0.80 6.30 1.32
N GLN A 139 1.50 5.51 0.50
CA GLN A 139 2.94 5.71 0.25
C GLN A 139 3.22 7.05 -0.45
N PHE A 140 2.38 7.46 -1.40
CA PHE A 140 2.47 8.76 -2.06
C PHE A 140 2.21 9.92 -1.08
N ASN A 141 1.07 9.89 -0.38
CA ASN A 141 0.67 10.95 0.55
C ASN A 141 1.64 11.13 1.72
N SER A 142 2.20 10.03 2.25
CA SER A 142 3.17 10.13 3.34
C SER A 142 4.47 10.83 2.94
N ASN A 143 4.74 10.95 1.63
CA ASN A 143 5.93 11.61 1.10
C ASN A 143 5.63 12.97 0.46
N MET A 144 4.40 13.49 0.51
CA MET A 144 4.01 14.76 -0.12
C MET A 144 4.94 15.95 0.17
N PRO A 145 5.31 16.22 1.44
CA PRO A 145 6.24 17.33 1.74
C PRO A 145 7.59 17.18 1.03
N THR A 146 8.07 15.94 0.88
CA THR A 146 9.33 15.63 0.18
C THR A 146 9.16 15.75 -1.33
N ILE A 147 8.01 15.33 -1.87
CA ILE A 147 7.67 15.41 -3.29
C ILE A 147 7.63 16.86 -3.75
N ASP A 148 6.97 17.75 -3.02
CA ASP A 148 6.87 19.18 -3.38
C ASP A 148 8.25 19.84 -3.43
N ARG A 149 9.10 19.52 -2.43
CA ARG A 149 10.49 19.99 -2.40
C ARG A 149 11.28 19.47 -3.60
N HIS A 150 11.17 18.18 -3.91
CA HIS A 150 11.89 17.59 -5.05
C HIS A 150 11.35 18.11 -6.40
N ALA A 151 10.04 18.35 -6.53
CA ALA A 151 9.43 18.92 -7.74
C ALA A 151 10.00 20.30 -8.05
N THR A 152 10.17 21.14 -7.02
CA THR A 152 10.79 22.46 -7.15
C THR A 152 12.23 22.35 -7.66
N GLN A 153 13.04 21.48 -7.03
CA GLN A 153 14.43 21.26 -7.43
C GLN A 153 14.57 20.70 -8.85
N VAL A 154 13.71 19.75 -9.24
CA VAL A 154 13.68 19.17 -10.59
C VAL A 154 13.27 20.23 -11.62
N THR A 155 12.30 21.08 -11.30
CA THR A 155 11.85 22.17 -12.19
C THR A 155 12.95 23.22 -12.38
N GLU A 156 13.59 23.64 -11.29
CA GLU A 156 14.73 24.58 -11.33
C GLU A 156 15.87 24.02 -12.18
N TYR A 157 16.22 22.74 -12.01
CA TYR A 157 17.25 22.08 -12.82
C TYR A 157 16.92 22.10 -14.32
N PHE A 158 15.70 21.71 -14.71
CA PHE A 158 15.31 21.74 -16.12
C PHE A 158 15.23 23.15 -16.69
N ASN A 159 14.89 24.16 -15.88
CA ASN A 159 14.91 25.56 -16.30
C ASN A 159 16.34 26.07 -16.53
N GLN A 160 17.31 25.66 -15.70
CA GLN A 160 18.72 25.98 -15.88
C GLN A 160 19.29 25.35 -17.17
N LEU A 161 18.90 24.11 -17.48
CA LEU A 161 19.30 23.44 -18.74
C LEU A 161 18.76 24.16 -19.98
N LYS A 162 17.56 24.75 -19.91
CA LYS A 162 16.95 25.49 -21.01
C LYS A 162 17.55 26.88 -21.21
N ASN A 163 18.05 27.51 -20.14
CA ASN A 163 18.62 28.85 -20.15
C ASN A 163 20.04 28.86 -19.54
N PRO A 164 21.05 28.31 -20.22
CA PRO A 164 22.42 28.19 -19.68
C PRO A 164 23.08 29.54 -19.34
N SER A 165 22.59 30.65 -19.91
CA SER A 165 23.04 32.02 -19.61
C SER A 165 22.50 32.60 -18.30
N SER A 166 21.62 31.90 -17.58
CA SER A 166 21.05 32.33 -16.28
C SER A 166 21.71 31.68 -15.06
N ALA A 167 22.64 30.75 -15.26
CA ALA A 167 23.26 29.94 -14.19
C ALA A 167 24.27 30.71 -13.30
N ALA A 168 24.56 31.98 -13.61
CA ALA A 168 25.60 32.77 -12.94
C ALA A 168 25.13 33.55 -11.69
N SER A 169 23.89 33.40 -11.23
CA SER A 169 23.42 34.17 -10.06
C SER A 169 22.42 33.41 -9.23
N LEU A 170 22.93 32.57 -8.32
CA LEU A 170 22.35 32.28 -7.00
C LEU A 170 23.31 31.35 -6.24
N THR A 171 24.49 31.87 -5.89
CA THR A 171 25.22 31.42 -4.70
C THR A 171 24.36 31.78 -3.49
N ARG A 172 23.41 30.90 -3.15
CA ARG A 172 22.67 31.03 -1.90
C ARG A 172 23.61 30.60 -0.78
N THR A 173 24.25 31.58 -0.16
CA THR A 173 25.01 31.43 1.09
C THR A 173 24.07 30.90 2.17
N THR A 174 23.98 29.58 2.35
CA THR A 174 23.53 29.01 3.62
C THR A 174 24.75 28.87 4.51
N ASN A 175 25.00 29.89 5.33
CA ASN A 175 25.83 29.74 6.52
C ASN A 175 25.10 28.80 7.48
N SER A 176 25.50 27.53 7.51
CA SER A 176 25.25 26.66 8.65
C SER A 176 26.57 26.46 9.38
N ASN A 177 26.79 27.28 10.41
CA ASN A 177 27.73 26.94 11.48
C ASN A 177 27.23 25.66 12.14
N ASN A 178 27.88 24.53 11.87
CA ASN A 178 27.93 23.41 12.79
C ASN A 178 29.40 23.14 13.07
N GLN A 179 29.84 23.55 14.26
CA GLN A 179 31.10 23.11 14.85
C GLN A 179 31.04 21.58 14.99
N GLN A 180 31.94 20.89 14.30
CA GLN A 180 32.28 19.52 14.62
C GLN A 180 33.00 19.51 15.97
N GLN A 181 32.40 18.84 16.95
CA GLN A 181 33.04 18.50 18.21
C GLN A 181 33.57 17.06 18.05
N SER A 182 34.88 16.92 17.89
CA SER A 182 35.60 15.66 17.83
C SER A 182 35.89 15.15 19.25
N THR A 183 35.60 13.88 19.50
CA THR A 183 36.14 13.12 20.64
C THR A 183 37.39 12.34 20.19
N PRO A 184 38.47 12.28 20.98
CA PRO A 184 39.69 11.56 20.59
C PRO A 184 39.58 10.06 20.94
N ILE A 185 39.93 9.20 19.99
CA ILE A 185 40.18 7.77 20.22
C ILE A 185 41.69 7.60 20.40
N ASN A 186 42.06 6.95 21.51
CA ASN A 186 43.41 6.70 21.98
C ASN A 186 44.01 5.45 21.32
N ASP A 187 45.30 5.52 20.99
CA ASP A 187 46.13 4.49 20.36
C ASP A 187 46.52 3.38 21.34
N ASN A 188 46.42 2.12 20.88
CA ASN A 188 47.36 1.05 21.22
C ASN A 188 47.28 -0.07 20.15
N ASN A 189 48.31 -0.05 19.30
CA ASN A 189 48.71 -0.86 18.13
C ASN A 189 48.88 -2.39 18.40
N PRO A 190 49.39 -3.26 17.46
CA PRO A 190 49.77 -3.11 16.02
C PRO A 190 49.24 -4.29 15.12
N ILE A 191 49.29 -4.30 13.77
CA ILE A 191 50.45 -4.57 12.87
C ILE A 191 50.00 -4.33 11.39
N SER A 192 50.81 -3.58 10.62
CA SER A 192 50.74 -3.33 9.16
C SER A 192 51.37 -4.47 8.31
N PRO A 193 51.37 -4.43 6.95
CA PRO A 193 52.19 -3.50 6.13
C PRO A 193 51.38 -2.79 5.01
N LEU A 194 51.60 -1.49 4.72
CA LEU A 194 52.58 -0.92 3.77
C LEU A 194 52.49 -1.55 2.36
N SER A 195 52.36 -0.88 1.21
CA SER A 195 52.71 0.47 0.70
C SER A 195 51.92 0.65 -0.63
N THR A 196 51.66 1.82 -1.22
CA THR A 196 52.63 2.76 -1.81
C THR A 196 52.01 4.14 -2.07
N THR A 197 52.78 5.17 -1.74
CA THR A 197 52.65 6.56 -2.18
C THR A 197 52.91 6.72 -3.67
N SER A 198 52.15 7.61 -4.31
CA SER A 198 52.64 8.41 -5.43
C SER A 198 52.05 9.81 -5.30
N GLN A 199 52.91 10.75 -4.93
CA GLN A 199 52.66 12.18 -5.09
C GLN A 199 52.84 12.54 -6.57
N THR A 200 51.96 13.38 -7.10
CA THR A 200 52.31 14.32 -8.16
C THR A 200 51.40 15.54 -8.04
N SER A 201 52.06 16.69 -7.99
CA SER A 201 51.49 18.01 -7.79
C SER A 201 50.79 18.54 -9.03
N SER A 202 49.82 19.44 -8.78
CA SER A 202 49.35 20.54 -9.62
C SER A 202 48.77 20.20 -11.00
N SER A 203 47.44 20.18 -11.05
CA SER A 203 46.72 21.01 -12.03
C SER A 203 45.41 21.48 -11.40
N ASP A 204 45.18 22.80 -11.50
CA ASP A 204 43.93 23.46 -11.17
C ASP A 204 42.75 22.74 -11.83
N LEU A 205 41.98 21.99 -11.05
CA LEU A 205 40.62 21.62 -11.39
C LEU A 205 39.67 22.33 -10.44
N SER A 206 38.95 23.29 -10.99
CA SER A 206 37.74 23.88 -10.44
C SER A 206 36.84 22.82 -9.79
N THR A 207 36.87 22.73 -8.46
CA THR A 207 36.16 21.77 -7.61
C THR A 207 34.69 22.12 -7.39
N THR A 208 33.99 22.73 -8.37
CA THR A 208 32.65 23.30 -8.13
C THR A 208 31.52 22.79 -9.02
N SER A 209 31.71 21.77 -9.86
CA SER A 209 30.62 21.24 -10.72
C SER A 209 30.20 19.79 -10.48
N GLY A 210 31.02 18.96 -9.81
CA GLY A 210 30.74 17.51 -9.64
C GLY A 210 29.71 17.15 -8.57
N ASN A 211 29.58 17.95 -7.51
CA ASN A 211 28.64 17.66 -6.42
C ASN A 211 27.18 18.01 -6.77
N ASN A 212 26.95 19.03 -7.60
CA ASN A 212 25.60 19.44 -7.98
C ASN A 212 24.91 18.40 -8.89
N SER A 213 25.63 17.75 -9.79
CA SER A 213 25.03 16.77 -10.72
C SER A 213 24.52 15.52 -9.98
N THR A 214 25.30 15.00 -9.03
CA THR A 214 24.93 13.80 -8.26
C THR A 214 23.69 14.05 -7.39
N GLU A 215 23.63 15.21 -6.73
CA GLU A 215 22.48 15.58 -5.91
C GLU A 215 21.21 15.83 -6.74
N GLN A 216 21.35 16.49 -7.90
CA GLN A 216 20.26 16.70 -8.85
C GLN A 216 19.70 15.38 -9.38
N HIS A 217 20.57 14.43 -9.75
CA HIS A 217 20.14 13.09 -10.16
C HIS A 217 19.40 12.35 -9.05
N ARG A 218 19.82 12.50 -7.79
CA ARG A 218 19.10 11.94 -6.64
C ARG A 218 17.70 12.53 -6.48
N TYR A 219 17.54 13.86 -6.59
CA TYR A 219 16.23 14.50 -6.53
C TYR A 219 15.29 14.02 -7.64
N MET A 220 15.80 13.87 -8.88
CA MET A 220 15.03 13.32 -9.99
C MET A 220 14.61 11.86 -9.75
N TYR A 221 15.52 11.03 -9.25
CA TYR A 221 15.25 9.64 -8.93
C TYR A 221 14.18 9.51 -7.84
N ASP A 222 14.36 10.21 -6.73
CA ASP A 222 13.43 10.17 -5.60
C ASP A 222 12.05 10.73 -6.00
N PHE A 223 12.01 11.85 -6.73
CA PHE A 223 10.76 12.40 -7.28
C PHE A 223 10.03 11.39 -8.16
N SER A 224 10.73 10.78 -9.12
CA SER A 224 10.15 9.78 -10.03
C SER A 224 9.63 8.56 -9.27
N LYS A 225 10.40 8.07 -8.29
CA LYS A 225 10.02 6.96 -7.42
C LYS A 225 8.73 7.26 -6.65
N PHE A 226 8.57 8.47 -6.14
CA PHE A 226 7.35 8.85 -5.43
C PHE A 226 6.15 9.05 -6.37
N MET A 227 6.36 9.68 -7.53
CA MET A 227 5.30 9.85 -8.54
C MET A 227 4.80 8.50 -9.08
N LEU A 228 5.66 7.48 -9.13
CA LEU A 228 5.29 6.13 -9.51
C LEU A 228 4.23 5.52 -8.57
N ASN A 229 4.23 5.89 -7.28
CA ASN A 229 3.16 5.47 -6.36
C ASN A 229 1.81 6.09 -6.73
N SER A 230 1.76 7.37 -7.12
CA SER A 230 0.53 8.00 -7.61
C SER A 230 0.01 7.33 -8.89
N TYR A 231 0.92 7.02 -9.82
CA TYR A 231 0.60 6.28 -11.04
C TYR A 231 0.01 4.90 -10.73
N TYR A 232 0.67 4.09 -9.90
CA TYR A 232 0.17 2.76 -9.56
C TYR A 232 -1.14 2.80 -8.78
N SER A 233 -1.29 3.75 -7.85
CA SER A 233 -2.56 3.95 -7.13
C SER A 233 -3.70 4.15 -8.13
N THR A 234 -3.54 5.09 -9.06
CA THR A 234 -4.54 5.40 -10.08
C THR A 234 -4.77 4.23 -11.04
N SER A 235 -3.71 3.53 -11.45
CA SER A 235 -3.81 2.37 -12.33
C SER A 235 -4.62 1.24 -11.70
N TYR A 236 -4.36 0.90 -10.44
CA TYR A 236 -5.11 -0.15 -9.74
C TYR A 236 -6.56 0.26 -9.46
N TRP A 237 -6.81 1.53 -9.13
CA TRP A 237 -8.16 2.04 -9.03
C TRP A 237 -8.94 1.87 -10.34
N ASN A 238 -8.35 2.27 -11.48
CA ASN A 238 -8.99 2.14 -12.78
C ASN A 238 -9.22 0.68 -13.18
N LYS A 239 -8.32 -0.23 -12.79
CA LYS A 239 -8.54 -1.68 -12.96
C LYS A 239 -9.75 -2.16 -12.16
N ALA A 240 -9.89 -1.72 -10.91
CA ALA A 240 -11.06 -2.03 -10.08
C ALA A 240 -12.36 -1.50 -10.71
N GLU A 241 -12.38 -0.22 -11.12
CA GLU A 241 -13.53 0.39 -11.81
C GLU A 241 -13.90 -0.35 -13.09
N SER A 242 -12.91 -0.77 -13.88
CA SER A 242 -13.18 -1.55 -15.08
C SER A 242 -13.78 -2.90 -14.76
N LEU A 243 -13.26 -3.57 -13.73
CA LEU A 243 -13.70 -4.89 -13.31
C LEU A 243 -15.14 -4.88 -12.78
N MET A 244 -15.55 -3.83 -12.06
CA MET A 244 -16.93 -3.67 -11.57
C MET A 244 -17.99 -3.66 -12.68
N ARG A 245 -17.60 -3.35 -13.93
CA ARG A 245 -18.51 -3.35 -15.08
C ARG A 245 -18.79 -4.75 -15.63
N GLU A 246 -18.05 -5.77 -15.18
CA GLU A 246 -18.24 -7.15 -15.61
C GLU A 246 -19.46 -7.78 -14.91
N LYS A 247 -20.21 -8.63 -15.65
CA LYS A 247 -21.45 -9.28 -15.16
C LYS A 247 -21.34 -9.93 -13.76
N PRO A 248 -20.30 -10.74 -13.42
CA PRO A 248 -20.24 -11.41 -12.11
C PRO A 248 -20.07 -10.45 -10.92
N LEU A 249 -19.65 -9.20 -11.17
CA LEU A 249 -19.38 -8.21 -10.13
C LEU A 249 -20.46 -7.16 -9.98
N LYS A 250 -21.36 -7.02 -10.96
CA LYS A 250 -22.48 -6.09 -10.87
C LYS A 250 -23.36 -6.39 -9.64
N GLU A 251 -23.76 -7.65 -9.45
CA GLU A 251 -24.58 -8.03 -8.30
C GLU A 251 -23.83 -7.85 -6.97
N PHE A 252 -22.55 -8.25 -6.93
CA PHE A 252 -21.70 -8.10 -5.75
C PHE A 252 -21.55 -6.63 -5.33
N THR A 253 -21.30 -5.75 -6.29
CA THR A 253 -21.14 -4.31 -6.03
C THR A 253 -22.47 -3.63 -5.66
N GLU A 254 -23.60 -4.08 -6.21
CA GLU A 254 -24.94 -3.61 -5.80
C GLU A 254 -25.29 -4.03 -4.37
N GLN A 255 -24.95 -5.27 -3.96
CA GLN A 255 -25.12 -5.71 -2.57
C GLN A 255 -24.25 -4.90 -1.61
N LEU A 256 -22.99 -4.67 -1.97
CA LEU A 256 -22.06 -3.88 -1.19
C LEU A 256 -22.52 -2.43 -1.04
N LEU A 257 -23.05 -1.85 -2.12
CA LEU A 257 -23.64 -0.51 -2.13
C LEU A 257 -24.83 -0.42 -1.17
N LYS A 258 -25.75 -1.41 -1.19
CA LYS A 258 -26.88 -1.48 -0.26
C LYS A 258 -26.42 -1.61 1.20
N GLN A 259 -25.44 -2.46 1.47
CA GLN A 259 -24.86 -2.66 2.81
C GLN A 259 -24.23 -1.35 3.33
N ASN A 260 -23.62 -0.57 2.45
CA ASN A 260 -23.01 0.72 2.74
C ASN A 260 -23.98 1.91 2.59
N GLN A 261 -25.29 1.70 2.74
CA GLN A 261 -26.31 2.78 2.70
C GLN A 261 -26.28 3.61 1.41
N ASN A 262 -26.03 2.95 0.27
CA ASN A 262 -25.83 3.55 -1.04
C ASN A 262 -24.61 4.48 -1.17
N ARG A 263 -23.66 4.40 -0.22
CA ARG A 263 -22.35 5.04 -0.32
C ARG A 263 -21.43 4.18 -1.16
N ARG A 264 -20.79 4.79 -2.18
CA ARG A 264 -19.71 4.15 -2.94
C ARG A 264 -18.38 4.37 -2.24
N LEU A 265 -17.47 3.40 -2.37
CA LEU A 265 -16.08 3.59 -1.97
C LEU A 265 -15.46 4.73 -2.77
N SER A 266 -14.78 5.64 -2.09
CA SER A 266 -14.02 6.72 -2.73
C SER A 266 -12.52 6.55 -2.47
N ARG A 267 -11.70 7.04 -3.39
CA ARG A 267 -10.23 7.17 -3.16
C ARG A 267 -9.92 8.15 -2.04
N ASP A 268 -10.80 9.12 -1.83
CA ASP A 268 -10.63 10.20 -0.86
C ASP A 268 -11.18 9.85 0.52
N ASP A 269 -11.72 8.62 0.70
CA ASP A 269 -12.14 8.14 1.99
C ASP A 269 -10.98 8.13 2.98
N THR A 270 -11.28 8.36 4.27
CA THR A 270 -10.28 8.13 5.31
C THR A 270 -9.82 6.67 5.26
N THR A 271 -8.58 6.39 5.67
CA THR A 271 -8.06 5.01 5.65
C THR A 271 -8.96 4.05 6.43
N LEU A 272 -9.53 4.52 7.55
CA LEU A 272 -10.46 3.75 8.36
C LEU A 272 -11.76 3.46 7.60
N ASP A 273 -12.41 4.49 7.03
CA ASP A 273 -13.66 4.31 6.28
C ASP A 273 -13.49 3.40 5.06
N PHE A 274 -12.36 3.54 4.38
CA PHE A 274 -11.98 2.66 3.27
C PHE A 274 -11.86 1.21 3.77
N ILE A 275 -11.14 0.98 4.87
CA ILE A 275 -10.95 -0.36 5.43
C ILE A 275 -12.27 -1.00 5.88
N LEU A 276 -13.19 -0.24 6.46
CA LEU A 276 -14.51 -0.75 6.86
C LEU A 276 -15.33 -1.21 5.66
N TYR A 277 -15.33 -0.41 4.60
CA TYR A 277 -15.98 -0.80 3.34
C TYR A 277 -15.37 -2.09 2.79
N ILE A 278 -14.04 -2.25 2.89
CA ILE A 278 -13.39 -3.50 2.49
C ILE A 278 -13.77 -4.68 3.41
N PHE A 279 -13.95 -4.48 4.72
CA PHE A 279 -14.44 -5.55 5.59
C PHE A 279 -15.84 -6.02 5.18
N ASP A 280 -16.76 -5.12 4.83
CA ASP A 280 -18.07 -5.49 4.29
C ASP A 280 -17.92 -6.29 2.98
N ALA A 281 -17.01 -5.87 2.09
CA ALA A 281 -16.72 -6.61 0.85
C ALA A 281 -16.17 -8.02 1.11
N ILE A 282 -15.30 -8.18 2.12
CA ILE A 282 -14.76 -9.48 2.54
C ILE A 282 -15.87 -10.36 3.13
N GLU A 283 -16.78 -9.80 3.92
CA GLU A 283 -17.93 -10.53 4.46
C GLU A 283 -18.82 -11.05 3.33
N LEU A 284 -19.19 -10.20 2.36
CA LEU A 284 -19.94 -10.63 1.17
C LEU A 284 -19.18 -11.68 0.35
N LEU A 285 -17.85 -11.56 0.22
CA LEU A 285 -17.02 -12.56 -0.42
C LEU A 285 -17.12 -13.91 0.29
N ARG A 286 -17.12 -13.95 1.63
CA ARG A 286 -17.31 -15.18 2.41
C ARG A 286 -18.72 -15.75 2.34
N LEU A 287 -19.73 -14.91 2.17
CA LEU A 287 -21.13 -15.32 2.08
C LEU A 287 -21.52 -15.81 0.69
N SER A 288 -20.76 -15.47 -0.35
CA SER A 288 -21.06 -15.88 -1.72
C SER A 288 -21.10 -17.41 -1.86
N VAL A 289 -22.32 -17.96 -1.89
CA VAL A 289 -22.63 -19.40 -1.89
C VAL A 289 -22.21 -20.03 -3.23
N ALA A 290 -21.74 -21.27 -3.17
CA ALA A 290 -21.58 -22.19 -4.29
C ALA A 290 -22.78 -23.13 -4.34
#